data_AF-A0A8K0GD30-F1
#
_entry.id   AF-A0A8K0GD30-F1
#
_cell.length_a   1.000
_cell.length_b   1.000
_cell.length_c   1.000
_cell.angle_alpha   90.00
_cell.angle_beta   90.00
_cell.angle_gamma   90.00
#
_symmetry.space_group_name_H-M   'P 1'
#
loop_
_entity.id
_entity.type
_entity.pdbx_description
1 polymer ?
#
loop_
_entity_poly.entity_id
_entity_poly.type
_entity_poly.pdbx_seq_one_letter_code
_entity_poly.pdbx_strand_id
1 'polypeptide(L)'
;MHLYAFVAFCSQILVRESKLIKLFPPVNACGNITDKDSGDEEMVEIDNLPGSQLRAPAEIKVVVSQTEDDFSSDDDLPLSNFTKCNVSEKVERKQKKKKIYHWVKQDVIPSDQKGTIVHETNKYVQQRNRTQPVTDNKIRAFIGVLILGGYVPVPRRKMLWERERDARNELVTEAITRDKFDFIMSNLHVQDNNAVDPADKFAKLTPLFQHLNKKFMESGRLEQMHSVDEVMVPYYGRHGAKQFMIGKPIRYGYKFWVGTSRLGYVYWFEPYQGISTSISTTYAEYGVGAGVVLEYAMHYERTELLTNKGFYATGTVRENRLPGNPLVDSNLFKKEGRGSFDFKKISDQNIIAVKWDDNSLVSLCSNYAGIEPIHNVKRYSRKERQNVRVKQPHVVHLYNTNMGGVDRCEQNIELYRIAIRGKKWYFPLITHCIVLTIQNSWQLHRNHGGDLDQLSFRKRLATAILSQNKKRFSYQRGRPSKDENVDIRYDRLDHYVARQEKQTRCAYCHERATTKCMKCNITLNVQCFMAYHTRN
;
A
#
# COMPACT_ATOMS: atom_id res chain seq x y z
N MET A 1 15.71 -5.96 -24.56
CA MET A 1 14.87 -6.44 -23.44
C MET A 1 13.94 -5.27 -23.13
N HIS A 2 12.68 -5.39 -23.52
CA HIS A 2 11.77 -4.23 -23.71
C HIS A 2 10.96 -3.96 -22.44
N LEU A 3 10.85 -2.69 -22.05
CA LEU A 3 10.05 -2.23 -20.93
C LEU A 3 8.75 -1.58 -21.42
N TYR A 4 7.61 -1.99 -20.86
CA TYR A 4 6.28 -1.56 -21.26
C TYR A 4 5.57 -0.85 -20.09
N ALA A 5 5.17 0.40 -20.30
CA ALA A 5 4.35 1.17 -19.37
C ALA A 5 2.89 1.17 -19.86
N PHE A 6 1.93 0.90 -18.99
CA PHE A 6 0.50 1.13 -19.26
C PHE A 6 0.00 2.24 -18.34
N VAL A 7 -0.63 3.24 -18.95
CA VAL A 7 -1.05 4.49 -18.29
C VAL A 7 -2.57 4.55 -18.28
N ALA A 8 -3.18 4.64 -17.09
CA ALA A 8 -4.56 5.04 -16.94
C ALA A 8 -4.59 6.40 -16.24
N PHE A 9 -5.25 7.38 -16.85
CA PHE A 9 -5.63 8.64 -16.21
C PHE A 9 -7.11 8.88 -16.44
N CYS A 10 -7.84 9.18 -15.37
CA CYS A 10 -9.12 9.88 -15.47
C CYS A 10 -9.11 11.08 -14.51
N SER A 11 -8.64 12.23 -14.99
CA SER A 11 -8.88 13.53 -14.35
C SER A 11 -10.02 14.25 -15.06
N GLN A 12 -11.14 14.47 -14.36
CA GLN A 12 -12.15 15.44 -14.78
C GLN A 12 -12.45 16.37 -13.61
N ILE A 13 -11.81 17.54 -13.63
CA ILE A 13 -12.41 18.75 -13.10
C ILE A 13 -13.35 19.23 -14.21
N LEU A 14 -14.65 19.02 -14.02
CA LEU A 14 -15.68 19.78 -14.73
C LEU A 14 -16.65 20.27 -13.66
N VAL A 15 -16.58 21.58 -13.41
CA VAL A 15 -17.56 22.34 -12.65
C VAL A 15 -18.85 22.32 -13.47
N ARG A 16 -19.82 21.51 -13.06
CA ARG A 16 -21.23 21.73 -13.39
C ARG A 16 -21.90 22.28 -12.16
N GLU A 17 -22.50 23.46 -12.29
CA GLU A 17 -23.31 24.09 -11.27
C GLU A 17 -24.55 23.24 -10.98
N SER A 18 -24.40 22.34 -10.02
CA SER A 18 -25.51 21.79 -9.26
C SER A 18 -25.46 22.44 -7.88
N LYS A 19 -26.63 22.79 -7.32
CA LYS A 19 -26.80 23.32 -5.97
C LYS A 19 -26.43 22.24 -4.95
N LEU A 20 -25.14 21.91 -4.86
CA LEU A 20 -24.51 21.11 -3.83
C LEU A 20 -24.17 22.03 -2.66
N ILE A 21 -24.49 21.60 -1.44
CA ILE A 21 -23.91 22.19 -0.24
C ILE A 21 -22.39 21.99 -0.33
N LYS A 22 -21.68 23.06 -0.73
CA LYS A 22 -20.22 23.09 -0.79
C LYS A 22 -19.70 23.40 0.61
N LEU A 23 -19.27 22.37 1.33
CA LEU A 23 -18.43 22.57 2.51
C LEU A 23 -17.05 22.97 2.02
N PHE A 24 -16.79 24.28 1.98
CA PHE A 24 -15.46 24.80 1.75
C PHE A 24 -14.56 24.41 2.94
N PRO A 25 -13.27 24.08 2.70
CA PRO A 25 -12.34 23.98 3.81
C PRO A 25 -12.37 25.31 4.59
N PRO A 26 -12.30 25.28 5.94
CA PRO A 26 -12.33 26.50 6.73
C PRO A 26 -11.22 27.45 6.30
N VAL A 27 -11.48 28.76 6.42
CA VAL A 27 -10.63 29.88 5.93
C VAL A 27 -9.17 29.82 6.44
N ASN A 28 -8.92 29.02 7.49
CA ASN A 28 -7.61 28.78 8.09
C ASN A 28 -6.89 27.51 7.59
N ALA A 29 -7.26 26.93 6.45
CA ALA A 29 -6.59 25.76 5.87
C ALA A 29 -5.08 25.98 5.55
N CYS A 30 -4.64 27.24 5.55
CA CYS A 30 -3.24 27.66 5.43
C CYS A 30 -2.64 28.17 6.76
N GLY A 31 -3.26 27.88 7.91
CA GLY A 31 -2.69 28.21 9.22
C GLY A 31 -1.35 27.50 9.46
N ASN A 32 -0.59 27.96 10.46
CA ASN A 32 0.70 27.38 10.84
C ASN A 32 0.57 25.85 10.95
N ILE A 33 1.28 25.11 10.09
CA ILE A 33 1.28 23.65 10.06
C ILE A 33 1.93 23.17 11.36
N THR A 34 1.11 22.92 12.38
CA THR A 34 1.59 22.30 13.60
C THR A 34 1.72 20.80 13.39
N ASP A 35 2.58 20.14 14.17
CA ASP A 35 2.72 18.68 14.10
C ASP A 35 1.43 17.93 14.40
N LYS A 36 0.47 18.54 15.08
CA LYS A 36 -0.76 17.91 15.54
C LYS A 36 -1.96 18.55 14.86
N ASP A 37 -2.45 17.90 13.82
CA ASP A 37 -3.53 18.42 12.99
C ASP A 37 -4.59 17.36 12.65
N SER A 38 -4.48 16.17 13.24
CA SER A 38 -5.57 15.20 13.35
C SER A 38 -6.06 15.11 14.79
N GLY A 39 -7.38 15.04 14.96
CA GLY A 39 -7.98 14.96 16.29
C GLY A 39 -7.72 13.62 16.99
N ASP A 40 -8.15 13.55 18.25
CA ASP A 40 -7.93 12.39 19.14
C ASP A 40 -8.84 11.20 18.83
N GLU A 41 -8.39 9.97 19.05
CA GLU A 41 -9.29 8.81 18.99
C GLU A 41 -10.32 8.80 20.15
N GLU A 42 -10.08 9.58 21.22
CA GLU A 42 -10.90 9.60 22.43
C GLU A 42 -12.01 10.65 22.42
N MET A 43 -11.83 11.75 21.68
CA MET A 43 -12.82 12.82 21.53
C MET A 43 -13.21 12.96 20.06
N VAL A 44 -14.40 12.45 19.74
CA VAL A 44 -14.99 12.55 18.41
C VAL A 44 -15.60 13.93 18.23
N GLU A 45 -15.00 14.71 17.33
CA GLU A 45 -15.54 15.98 16.86
C GLU A 45 -15.88 15.86 15.37
N ILE A 46 -16.63 16.80 14.81
CA ILE A 46 -17.02 16.77 13.39
C ILE A 46 -15.78 16.77 12.46
N ASP A 47 -14.72 17.45 12.90
CA ASP A 47 -13.41 17.51 12.25
C ASP A 47 -12.56 16.23 12.52
N ASN A 48 -13.08 15.29 13.31
CA ASN A 48 -12.36 14.13 13.82
C ASN A 48 -13.25 12.88 14.05
N LEU A 49 -13.91 12.43 13.00
CA LEU A 49 -14.75 11.23 13.04
C LEU A 49 -13.92 9.96 13.30
N PRO A 50 -14.39 8.99 14.10
CA PRO A 50 -13.72 7.71 14.36
C PRO A 50 -13.58 6.85 13.11
N GLY A 51 -12.60 5.94 13.11
CA GLY A 51 -12.28 5.12 11.94
C GLY A 51 -13.46 4.26 11.44
N SER A 52 -14.36 3.83 12.33
CA SER A 52 -15.59 3.12 11.95
C SER A 52 -16.56 3.99 11.14
N GLN A 53 -16.71 5.27 11.48
CA GLN A 53 -17.56 6.22 10.75
C GLN A 53 -16.92 6.65 9.42
N LEU A 54 -15.59 6.80 9.38
CA LEU A 54 -14.86 7.12 8.14
C LEU A 54 -14.85 5.97 7.13
N ARG A 55 -15.00 4.73 7.60
CA ARG A 55 -15.08 3.52 6.78
C ARG A 55 -16.51 3.06 6.53
N ALA A 56 -17.50 3.76 7.08
CA ALA A 56 -18.89 3.46 6.80
C ALA A 56 -19.16 3.74 5.31
N PRO A 57 -19.80 2.82 4.57
CA PRO A 57 -20.26 3.13 3.23
C PRO A 57 -21.20 4.33 3.32
N ALA A 58 -20.90 5.39 2.57
CA ALA A 58 -21.74 6.57 2.51
C ALA A 58 -22.89 6.29 1.53
N GLU A 59 -24.11 6.08 2.05
CA GLU A 59 -25.32 6.06 1.23
C GLU A 59 -25.66 7.48 0.78
N ILE A 60 -25.80 7.68 -0.53
CA ILE A 60 -26.36 8.92 -1.09
C ILE A 60 -27.88 8.75 -1.09
N LYS A 61 -28.59 9.44 -0.19
CA LYS A 61 -30.04 9.61 -0.34
C LYS A 61 -30.30 10.67 -1.41
N VAL A 62 -30.66 10.23 -2.61
CA VAL A 62 -31.22 11.13 -3.63
C VAL A 62 -32.68 11.39 -3.27
N VAL A 63 -33.02 12.64 -2.96
CA VAL A 63 -34.42 13.07 -2.89
C VAL A 63 -34.88 13.28 -4.33
N VAL A 64 -35.59 12.29 -4.88
CA VAL A 64 -36.18 12.38 -6.21
C VAL A 64 -37.41 13.29 -6.12
N SER A 65 -37.25 14.56 -6.50
CA SER A 65 -38.39 15.40 -6.86
C SER A 65 -38.84 14.98 -8.26
N GLN A 66 -40.05 14.44 -8.35
CA GLN A 66 -40.69 14.00 -9.59
C GLN A 66 -40.84 15.18 -10.57
N THR A 67 -40.04 15.19 -11.64
CA THR A 67 -40.38 15.74 -12.96
C THR A 67 -39.41 15.18 -14.00
N GLU A 68 -39.92 14.22 -14.79
CA GLU A 68 -39.65 13.89 -16.21
C GLU A 68 -38.19 13.76 -16.72
N ASP A 69 -37.84 12.50 -16.99
CA ASP A 69 -37.05 11.95 -18.11
C ASP A 69 -35.73 12.61 -18.52
N ASP A 70 -34.64 12.31 -17.77
CA ASP A 70 -33.28 12.10 -18.32
C ASP A 70 -32.29 11.64 -17.23
N PHE A 71 -32.33 10.37 -16.81
CA PHE A 71 -31.27 9.78 -15.96
C PHE A 71 -31.02 8.29 -16.28
N SER A 72 -29.93 8.01 -16.99
CA SER A 72 -29.31 6.68 -17.04
C SER A 72 -28.36 6.53 -15.84
N SER A 73 -28.91 6.19 -14.68
CA SER A 73 -28.16 5.77 -13.50
C SER A 73 -29.04 4.81 -12.71
N ASP A 74 -28.84 3.50 -12.88
CA ASP A 74 -29.38 2.49 -11.98
C ASP A 74 -28.43 1.27 -11.96
N ASP A 75 -27.46 1.30 -11.05
CA ASP A 75 -26.88 0.10 -10.46
C ASP A 75 -27.31 0.07 -8.98
N ASP A 76 -28.61 -0.13 -8.75
CA ASP A 76 -29.13 -0.63 -7.48
C ASP A 76 -29.44 -2.13 -7.64
N LEU A 77 -28.49 -2.97 -7.22
CA LEU A 77 -28.76 -4.39 -6.97
C LEU A 77 -29.11 -4.56 -5.48
N PRO A 78 -30.23 -5.19 -5.12
CA PRO A 78 -30.48 -5.57 -3.73
C PRO A 78 -29.48 -6.64 -3.28
N LEU A 79 -28.87 -6.42 -2.12
CA LEU A 79 -28.10 -7.40 -1.34
C LEU A 79 -29.03 -8.48 -0.76
N SER A 80 -29.64 -9.29 -1.61
CA SER A 80 -30.36 -10.50 -1.18
C SER A 80 -30.54 -11.44 -2.36
N ASN A 81 -29.50 -12.24 -2.64
CA ASN A 81 -29.61 -13.66 -2.98
C ASN A 81 -28.21 -14.26 -3.07
N PHE A 82 -27.55 -14.38 -1.93
CA PHE A 82 -26.48 -15.36 -1.78
C PHE A 82 -27.11 -16.75 -1.80
N THR A 83 -27.09 -17.41 -2.96
CA THR A 83 -27.34 -18.85 -3.00
C THR A 83 -26.18 -19.52 -2.27
N LYS A 84 -26.46 -20.16 -1.12
CA LYS A 84 -25.48 -21.00 -0.42
C LYS A 84 -25.00 -22.08 -1.39
N CYS A 85 -23.74 -22.01 -1.80
CA CYS A 85 -23.08 -23.15 -2.42
C CYS A 85 -22.82 -24.17 -1.31
N ASN A 86 -23.69 -25.18 -1.19
CA ASN A 86 -23.44 -26.35 -0.35
C ASN A 86 -22.29 -27.14 -0.98
N VAL A 87 -21.05 -26.79 -0.64
CA VAL A 87 -19.91 -27.66 -0.88
C VAL A 87 -19.82 -28.63 0.29
N SER A 88 -20.65 -29.68 0.25
CA SER A 88 -20.46 -30.86 1.07
C SER A 88 -19.61 -31.87 0.31
N GLU A 89 -18.34 -31.54 0.08
CA GLU A 89 -17.32 -32.55 -0.20
C GLU A 89 -16.25 -32.43 0.87
N LYS A 90 -16.18 -33.45 1.74
CA LYS A 90 -15.07 -33.65 2.67
C LYS A 90 -13.82 -33.95 1.85
N VAL A 91 -13.11 -32.91 1.44
CA VAL A 91 -11.73 -33.06 0.95
C VAL A 91 -10.85 -33.33 2.17
N GLU A 92 -10.38 -34.57 2.30
CA GLU A 92 -9.34 -34.92 3.28
C GLU A 92 -8.12 -34.02 3.06
N ARG A 93 -7.94 -33.06 3.97
CA ARG A 93 -6.75 -32.19 3.99
C ARG A 93 -5.55 -33.04 4.41
N LYS A 94 -4.83 -33.59 3.42
CA LYS A 94 -3.46 -34.11 3.64
C LYS A 94 -2.65 -33.02 4.35
N GLN A 95 -2.02 -33.35 5.48
CA GLN A 95 -1.11 -32.46 6.18
C GLN A 95 0.02 -32.05 5.22
N LYS A 96 -0.06 -30.84 4.65
CA LYS A 96 1.03 -30.28 3.86
C LYS A 96 2.25 -30.13 4.77
N LYS A 97 3.36 -30.78 4.40
CA LYS A 97 4.66 -30.56 5.06
C LYS A 97 4.92 -29.04 5.13
N LYS A 98 5.25 -28.52 6.31
CA LYS A 98 5.56 -27.10 6.53
C LYS A 98 6.69 -26.71 5.57
N LYS A 99 6.41 -25.90 4.54
CA LYS A 99 7.42 -25.37 3.64
C LYS A 99 8.37 -24.45 4.41
N ILE A 100 9.67 -24.56 4.10
CA ILE A 100 10.75 -23.79 4.70
C ILE A 100 10.95 -22.54 3.85
N TYR A 101 10.98 -21.38 4.52
CA TYR A 101 11.23 -20.10 3.88
C TYR A 101 12.59 -19.58 4.34
N HIS A 102 13.45 -19.25 3.38
CA HIS A 102 14.70 -18.54 3.65
C HIS A 102 14.41 -17.04 3.55
N TRP A 103 14.50 -16.35 4.68
CA TRP A 103 14.38 -14.90 4.72
C TRP A 103 15.74 -14.30 4.39
N VAL A 104 15.78 -13.30 3.52
CA VAL A 104 16.94 -12.43 3.34
C VAL A 104 16.65 -11.15 4.10
N LYS A 105 17.53 -10.76 5.04
CA LYS A 105 17.41 -9.46 5.70
C LYS A 105 17.84 -8.41 4.69
N GLN A 106 16.88 -7.60 4.28
CA GLN A 106 17.14 -6.36 3.57
C GLN A 106 16.55 -5.26 4.45
N ASP A 107 17.41 -4.47 5.09
CA ASP A 107 16.95 -3.37 5.91
C ASP A 107 16.22 -2.37 5.01
N VAL A 108 14.92 -2.21 5.27
CA VAL A 108 14.04 -1.23 4.62
C VAL A 108 14.08 0.13 5.34
N ILE A 109 14.93 0.25 6.36
CA ILE A 109 15.17 1.46 7.14
C ILE A 109 16.69 1.73 7.01
N PRO A 110 17.12 3.01 6.85
CA PRO A 110 18.54 3.34 6.71
C PRO A 110 19.39 2.69 7.81
N SER A 111 20.50 2.07 7.42
CA SER A 111 21.45 1.40 8.32
C SER A 111 22.47 2.37 8.95
N ASP A 112 22.54 3.62 8.48
CA ASP A 112 23.38 4.66 9.08
C ASP A 112 22.72 5.19 10.35
N GLN A 113 23.49 5.37 11.43
CA GLN A 113 22.98 5.87 12.70
C GLN A 113 22.31 7.25 12.57
N LYS A 114 22.78 8.09 11.63
CA LYS A 114 22.15 9.37 11.27
C LYS A 114 21.04 9.12 10.25
N GLY A 115 19.82 9.58 10.54
CA GLY A 115 18.65 9.38 9.67
C GLY A 115 17.82 8.11 9.91
N THR A 116 18.13 7.31 10.95
CA THR A 116 17.21 6.25 11.40
C THR A 116 15.99 6.83 12.08
N ILE A 117 14.83 6.14 11.98
CA ILE A 117 13.61 6.49 12.74
C ILE A 117 13.90 6.64 14.23
N VAL A 118 14.79 5.79 14.78
CA VAL A 118 15.22 5.84 16.19
C VAL A 118 15.97 7.14 16.49
N HIS A 119 16.94 7.51 15.65
CA HIS A 119 17.73 8.72 15.83
C HIS A 119 16.86 9.98 15.77
N GLU A 120 16.06 10.13 14.71
CA GLU A 120 15.21 11.31 14.53
C GLU A 120 14.12 11.41 15.61
N THR A 121 13.56 10.27 16.04
CA THR A 121 12.62 10.24 17.16
C THR A 121 13.29 10.68 18.47
N ASN A 122 14.51 10.22 18.77
CA ASN A 122 15.23 10.63 19.97
C ASN A 122 15.66 12.10 19.93
N LYS A 123 16.07 12.60 18.76
CA LYS A 123 16.37 14.01 18.54
C LYS A 123 15.15 14.88 18.85
N TYR A 124 13.97 14.50 18.36
CA TYR A 124 12.73 15.20 18.68
C TYR A 124 12.34 15.10 20.16
N VAL A 125 12.57 13.94 20.80
CA VAL A 125 12.36 13.76 22.25
C VAL A 125 13.19 14.78 23.04
N GLN A 126 14.47 14.97 22.67
CA GLN A 126 15.35 15.95 23.31
C GLN A 126 14.88 17.39 23.04
N GLN A 127 14.51 17.72 21.80
CA GLN A 127 13.95 19.05 21.45
C GLN A 127 12.67 19.39 22.24
N ARG A 128 11.90 18.38 22.66
CA ARG A 128 10.71 18.54 23.51
C ARG A 128 11.00 18.48 25.01
N ASN A 129 12.26 18.52 25.43
CA ASN A 129 12.70 18.42 26.82
C ASN A 129 12.14 17.17 27.54
N ARG A 130 12.05 16.06 26.82
CA ARG A 130 11.62 14.76 27.36
C ARG A 130 12.84 13.86 27.56
N THR A 131 12.82 13.03 28.60
CA THR A 131 14.02 12.32 29.07
C THR A 131 14.00 10.81 28.81
N GLN A 132 12.96 10.27 28.17
CA GLN A 132 12.88 8.83 27.93
C GLN A 132 13.50 8.44 26.58
N PRO A 133 14.64 7.73 26.54
CA PRO A 133 15.21 7.27 25.29
C PRO A 133 14.31 6.22 24.62
N VAL A 134 14.27 6.26 23.30
CA VAL A 134 13.62 5.29 22.44
C VAL A 134 14.70 4.40 21.83
N THR A 135 14.57 3.08 21.99
CA THR A 135 15.53 2.11 21.44
C THR A 135 14.97 1.45 20.20
N ASP A 136 15.84 0.86 19.37
CA ASP A 136 15.46 0.12 18.17
C ASP A 136 14.41 -0.96 18.46
N ASN A 137 14.65 -1.77 19.50
CA ASN A 137 13.69 -2.78 19.98
C ASN A 137 12.30 -2.19 20.26
N LYS A 138 12.24 -0.99 20.86
CA LYS A 138 10.95 -0.35 21.15
C LYS A 138 10.27 0.24 19.91
N ILE A 139 11.02 0.73 18.91
CA ILE A 139 10.45 1.08 17.60
C ILE A 139 9.94 -0.18 16.88
N ARG A 140 10.69 -1.29 16.89
CA ARG A 140 10.23 -2.56 16.31
C ARG A 140 8.95 -3.04 16.97
N ALA A 141 8.90 -3.07 18.30
CA ALA A 141 7.68 -3.43 19.04
C ALA A 141 6.51 -2.51 18.67
N PHE A 142 6.74 -1.20 18.61
CA PHE A 142 5.75 -0.22 18.18
C PHE A 142 5.21 -0.54 16.76
N ILE A 143 6.08 -0.79 15.79
CA ILE A 143 5.68 -1.21 14.43
C ILE A 143 4.91 -2.53 14.47
N GLY A 144 5.34 -3.51 15.26
CA GLY A 144 4.65 -4.79 15.42
C GLY A 144 3.20 -4.63 15.90
N VAL A 145 2.97 -3.71 16.85
CA VAL A 145 1.61 -3.36 17.32
C VAL A 145 0.80 -2.70 16.21
N LEU A 146 1.40 -1.80 15.42
CA LEU A 146 0.71 -1.19 14.28
C LEU A 146 0.27 -2.24 13.25
N ILE A 147 1.16 -3.17 12.89
CA ILE A 147 0.85 -4.27 11.95
C ILE A 147 -0.28 -5.15 12.52
N LEU A 148 -0.22 -5.48 13.81
CA LEU A 148 -1.26 -6.24 14.49
C LEU A 148 -2.61 -5.53 14.43
N GLY A 149 -2.64 -4.22 14.69
CA GLY A 149 -3.84 -3.39 14.62
C GLY A 149 -4.48 -3.30 13.23
N GLY A 150 -3.81 -3.76 12.17
CA GLY A 150 -4.40 -3.87 10.82
C GLY A 150 -5.28 -5.11 10.62
N TYR A 151 -5.03 -6.21 11.33
CA TYR A 151 -5.83 -7.44 11.23
C TYR A 151 -6.56 -7.82 12.52
N VAL A 152 -6.27 -7.13 13.63
CA VAL A 152 -7.06 -7.14 14.87
C VAL A 152 -7.46 -5.70 15.19
N PRO A 153 -8.41 -5.12 14.44
CA PRO A 153 -8.89 -3.78 14.74
C PRO A 153 -9.67 -3.79 16.06
N VAL A 154 -9.39 -2.82 16.92
CA VAL A 154 -10.14 -2.58 18.16
C VAL A 154 -10.80 -1.21 18.10
N PRO A 155 -11.97 -1.01 18.75
CA PRO A 155 -12.65 0.29 18.77
C PRO A 155 -11.78 1.44 19.30
N ARG A 156 -10.95 1.16 20.32
CA ARG A 156 -10.01 2.11 20.92
C ARG A 156 -8.65 1.43 21.03
N ARG A 157 -7.57 2.06 20.56
CA ARG A 157 -6.23 1.42 20.59
C ARG A 157 -5.80 0.96 21.98
N LYS A 158 -6.23 1.66 23.05
CA LYS A 158 -5.92 1.32 24.44
C LYS A 158 -6.43 -0.09 24.83
N MET A 159 -7.44 -0.62 24.15
CA MET A 159 -7.97 -1.97 24.37
C MET A 159 -6.92 -3.06 24.12
N LEU A 160 -5.92 -2.82 23.26
CA LEU A 160 -4.82 -3.77 23.07
C LEU A 160 -4.01 -4.01 24.35
N TRP A 161 -4.13 -3.13 25.36
CA TRP A 161 -3.50 -3.25 26.67
C TRP A 161 -4.48 -3.48 27.81
N GLU A 162 -5.76 -3.73 27.53
CA GLU A 162 -6.74 -4.05 28.58
C GLU A 162 -6.37 -5.37 29.28
N ARG A 163 -6.81 -5.50 30.53
CA ARG A 163 -6.58 -6.69 31.35
C ARG A 163 -7.72 -7.70 31.26
N GLU A 164 -8.88 -7.25 30.80
CA GLU A 164 -10.08 -8.07 30.64
C GLU A 164 -9.89 -9.16 29.58
N ARG A 165 -10.47 -10.33 29.80
CA ARG A 165 -10.21 -11.53 28.99
C ARG A 165 -10.69 -11.42 27.55
N ASP A 166 -11.66 -10.56 27.29
CA ASP A 166 -12.26 -10.31 25.98
C ASP A 166 -11.42 -9.38 25.09
N ALA A 167 -10.65 -8.45 25.69
CA ALA A 167 -9.86 -7.45 24.96
C ALA A 167 -8.34 -7.61 25.10
N ARG A 168 -7.86 -8.33 26.13
CA ARG A 168 -6.43 -8.46 26.42
C ARG A 168 -5.67 -9.11 25.27
N ASN A 169 -4.70 -8.38 24.72
CA ASN A 169 -3.74 -8.92 23.77
C ASN A 169 -2.40 -9.21 24.46
N GLU A 170 -2.13 -10.50 24.72
CA GLU A 170 -0.91 -10.94 25.40
C GLU A 170 0.35 -10.56 24.63
N LEU A 171 0.36 -10.76 23.30
CA LEU A 171 1.51 -10.40 22.46
C LEU A 171 1.87 -8.91 22.56
N VAL A 172 0.87 -8.03 22.59
CA VAL A 172 1.07 -6.58 22.71
C VAL A 172 1.53 -6.20 24.12
N THR A 173 0.81 -6.66 25.15
CA THR A 173 1.08 -6.32 26.56
C THR A 173 2.45 -6.79 27.03
N GLU A 174 2.92 -7.92 26.52
CA GLU A 174 4.26 -8.43 26.78
C GLU A 174 5.34 -7.62 26.05
N ALA A 175 5.12 -7.20 24.81
CA ALA A 175 6.16 -6.54 24.00
C ALA A 175 6.44 -5.07 24.41
N ILE A 176 5.38 -4.29 24.66
CA ILE A 176 5.49 -2.85 24.92
C ILE A 176 4.37 -2.40 25.86
N THR A 177 4.65 -1.46 26.78
CA THR A 177 3.59 -0.85 27.60
C THR A 177 2.79 0.14 26.78
N ARG A 178 1.51 0.32 27.14
CA ARG A 178 0.67 1.39 26.62
C ARG A 178 1.38 2.74 26.66
N ASP A 179 1.90 3.12 27.83
CA ASP A 179 2.51 4.44 28.00
C ASP A 179 3.78 4.62 27.15
N LYS A 180 4.55 3.54 26.92
CA LYS A 180 5.73 3.61 26.03
C LYS A 180 5.30 3.65 24.56
N PHE A 181 4.24 2.95 24.18
CA PHE A 181 3.64 3.04 22.86
C PHE A 181 3.14 4.46 22.59
N ASP A 182 2.33 5.04 23.49
CA ASP A 182 1.83 6.42 23.37
C ASP A 182 2.98 7.44 23.39
N PHE A 183 4.02 7.20 24.20
CA PHE A 183 5.23 8.03 24.19
C PHE A 183 5.89 8.02 22.81
N ILE A 184 6.15 6.84 22.23
CA ILE A 184 6.74 6.73 20.88
C ILE A 184 5.83 7.38 19.85
N MET A 185 4.54 7.08 19.86
CA MET A 185 3.56 7.62 18.93
C MET A 185 3.55 9.15 18.93
N SER A 186 3.64 9.77 20.12
CA SER A 186 3.66 11.22 20.26
C SER A 186 4.97 11.88 19.81
N ASN A 187 6.08 11.14 19.80
CA ASN A 187 7.41 11.66 19.48
C ASN A 187 7.96 11.16 18.13
N LEU A 188 7.31 10.21 17.47
CA LEU A 188 7.76 9.59 16.21
C LEU A 188 8.09 10.65 15.17
N HIS A 189 9.34 10.64 14.68
CA HIS A 189 9.87 11.46 13.59
C HIS A 189 10.80 10.63 12.72
N VAL A 190 10.91 11.02 11.45
CA VAL A 190 11.81 10.38 10.48
C VAL A 190 12.71 11.39 9.77
N GLN A 191 12.63 12.67 10.16
CA GLN A 191 13.48 13.77 9.69
C GLN A 191 13.54 14.85 10.78
N ASP A 192 14.67 15.54 10.88
CA ASP A 192 14.84 16.67 11.79
C ASP A 192 14.04 17.89 11.31
N ASN A 193 13.22 18.45 12.20
CA ASN A 193 12.42 19.64 11.90
C ASN A 193 13.26 20.89 11.59
N ASN A 194 14.53 20.93 12.00
CA ASN A 194 15.43 22.04 11.67
C ASN A 194 16.09 21.90 10.29
N ALA A 195 15.91 20.76 9.62
CA ALA A 195 16.52 20.43 8.32
C ALA A 195 15.47 20.20 7.22
N VAL A 196 14.24 20.69 7.41
CA VAL A 196 13.16 20.56 6.42
C VAL A 196 13.19 21.73 5.43
N ASP A 197 12.96 21.42 4.16
CA ASP A 197 12.72 22.44 3.13
C ASP A 197 11.27 22.96 3.24
N PRO A 198 11.04 24.27 3.47
CA PRO A 198 9.71 24.84 3.53
C PRO A 198 8.91 24.73 2.21
N ALA A 199 9.57 24.57 1.06
CA ALA A 199 8.90 24.43 -0.23
C ALA A 199 8.29 23.03 -0.43
N ASP A 200 8.83 22.01 0.24
CA ASP A 200 8.37 20.64 0.18
C ASP A 200 7.31 20.38 1.27
N LYS A 201 6.05 20.21 0.85
CA LYS A 201 4.92 19.95 1.75
C LYS A 201 5.04 18.63 2.48
N PHE A 202 5.89 17.72 2.01
CA PHE A 202 6.16 16.43 2.62
C PHE A 202 7.57 16.31 3.19
N ALA A 203 8.31 17.42 3.37
CA ALA A 203 9.72 17.42 3.80
C ALA A 203 10.03 16.55 5.03
N LYS A 204 9.07 16.40 5.96
CA LYS A 204 9.19 15.53 7.14
C LYS A 204 9.26 14.03 6.83
N LEU A 205 8.88 13.62 5.62
CA LEU A 205 8.76 12.24 5.14
C LEU A 205 9.55 11.99 3.86
N THR A 206 9.96 13.03 3.14
CA THR A 206 10.71 12.90 1.88
C THR A 206 11.91 11.95 1.96
N PRO A 207 12.76 11.98 3.02
CA PRO A 207 13.83 10.99 3.16
C PRO A 207 13.34 9.54 3.25
N LEU A 208 12.21 9.31 3.93
CA LEU A 208 11.57 7.99 4.01
C LEU A 208 11.05 7.55 2.64
N PHE A 209 10.37 8.44 1.90
CA PHE A 209 9.85 8.13 0.57
C PHE A 209 10.97 7.78 -0.41
N GLN A 210 12.04 8.58 -0.45
CA GLN A 210 13.21 8.33 -1.28
C GLN A 210 13.89 7.01 -0.92
N HIS A 211 14.02 6.71 0.38
CA HIS A 211 14.59 5.44 0.84
C HIS A 211 13.76 4.24 0.38
N LEU A 212 12.43 4.31 0.52
CA LEU A 212 11.53 3.24 0.11
C LEU A 212 11.53 3.06 -1.41
N ASN A 213 11.44 4.14 -2.20
CA ASN A 213 11.55 4.06 -3.66
C ASN A 213 12.85 3.38 -4.09
N LYS A 214 13.99 3.77 -3.49
CA LYS A 214 15.27 3.10 -3.75
C LYS A 214 15.21 1.60 -3.43
N LYS A 215 14.70 1.23 -2.26
CA LYS A 215 14.62 -0.19 -1.83
C LYS A 215 13.65 -1.00 -2.68
N PHE A 216 12.52 -0.43 -3.05
CA PHE A 216 11.51 -1.09 -3.86
C PHE A 216 12.01 -1.35 -5.27
N MET A 217 12.74 -0.40 -5.86
CA MET A 217 13.45 -0.59 -7.12
C MET A 217 14.54 -1.66 -7.03
N GLU A 218 15.42 -1.59 -6.02
CA GLU A 218 16.52 -2.55 -5.83
C GLU A 218 16.04 -3.99 -5.61
N SER A 219 14.90 -4.18 -4.94
CA SER A 219 14.41 -5.50 -4.53
C SER A 219 13.41 -6.11 -5.53
N GLY A 220 12.83 -5.27 -6.39
CA GLY A 220 11.83 -5.69 -7.36
C GLY A 220 12.43 -6.58 -8.44
N ARG A 221 11.69 -7.61 -8.87
CA ARG A 221 12.08 -8.37 -10.06
C ARG A 221 11.95 -7.46 -11.27
N LEU A 222 12.81 -7.61 -12.28
CA LEU A 222 12.58 -6.92 -13.54
C LEU A 222 11.33 -7.50 -14.20
N GLU A 223 10.28 -6.69 -14.32
CA GLU A 223 9.07 -7.01 -15.05
C GLU A 223 8.97 -6.14 -16.31
N GLN A 224 8.34 -6.67 -17.35
CA GLN A 224 8.16 -5.95 -18.59
C GLN A 224 6.90 -5.08 -18.57
N MET A 225 5.85 -5.50 -17.85
CA MET A 225 4.54 -4.86 -17.88
C MET A 225 4.27 -4.11 -16.58
N HIS A 226 4.16 -2.79 -16.67
CA HIS A 226 3.89 -1.91 -15.53
C HIS A 226 2.59 -1.15 -15.69
N SER A 227 2.00 -0.73 -14.58
CA SER A 227 0.84 0.15 -14.53
C SER A 227 1.14 1.35 -13.63
N VAL A 228 0.75 2.54 -14.09
CA VAL A 228 0.87 3.80 -13.34
C VAL A 228 -0.52 4.39 -13.15
N ASP A 229 -0.87 4.67 -11.90
CA ASP A 229 -2.16 5.24 -11.51
C ASP A 229 -2.06 5.87 -10.10
N GLU A 230 -3.21 6.26 -9.55
CA GLU A 230 -3.35 7.11 -8.38
C GLU A 230 -3.97 6.34 -7.22
N VAL A 231 -3.32 6.43 -6.06
CA VAL A 231 -3.79 5.84 -4.80
C VAL A 231 -4.14 6.94 -3.80
N MET A 232 -5.16 6.69 -2.98
CA MET A 232 -5.57 7.60 -1.91
C MET A 232 -5.21 7.07 -0.52
N VAL A 233 -4.55 7.91 0.27
CA VAL A 233 -4.33 7.68 1.70
C VAL A 233 -5.31 8.52 2.50
N PRO A 234 -6.26 7.92 3.25
CA PRO A 234 -7.34 8.62 3.90
C PRO A 234 -6.78 9.58 4.95
N TYR A 235 -7.18 10.84 4.85
CA TYR A 235 -6.83 11.87 5.81
C TYR A 235 -7.89 12.96 5.82
N TYR A 236 -8.36 13.28 7.02
CA TYR A 236 -9.50 14.19 7.23
C TYR A 236 -9.09 15.47 7.96
N GLY A 237 -7.90 15.49 8.59
CA GLY A 237 -7.35 16.68 9.24
C GLY A 237 -6.96 17.78 8.25
N ARG A 238 -6.36 18.86 8.74
CA ARG A 238 -5.93 19.98 7.88
C ARG A 238 -4.52 19.69 7.36
N HIS A 239 -4.32 19.98 6.08
CA HIS A 239 -3.01 19.92 5.40
C HIS A 239 -3.14 20.48 3.98
N GLY A 240 -2.17 21.30 3.55
CA GLY A 240 -2.17 21.96 2.22
C GLY A 240 -1.94 21.03 1.01
N ALA A 241 -1.77 19.73 1.25
CA ALA A 241 -1.65 18.69 0.21
C ALA A 241 -2.86 17.75 0.16
N LYS A 242 -3.85 17.91 1.06
CA LYS A 242 -5.08 17.11 1.07
C LYS A 242 -5.87 17.34 -0.22
N GLN A 243 -6.26 16.26 -0.88
CA GLN A 243 -7.06 16.25 -2.11
C GLN A 243 -8.48 15.75 -1.83
N PHE A 244 -9.42 16.21 -2.64
CA PHE A 244 -10.75 15.64 -2.76
C PHE A 244 -10.90 15.03 -4.16
N MET A 245 -11.15 13.72 -4.23
CA MET A 245 -11.33 13.00 -5.49
C MET A 245 -12.71 12.35 -5.56
N ILE A 246 -13.51 12.82 -6.51
CA ILE A 246 -14.83 12.23 -6.82
C ILE A 246 -14.60 10.88 -7.52
N GLY A 247 -15.41 9.87 -7.17
CA GLY A 247 -15.37 8.55 -7.80
C GLY A 247 -14.36 7.56 -7.22
N LYS A 248 -13.51 7.97 -6.27
CA LYS A 248 -12.67 7.05 -5.48
C LYS A 248 -13.38 6.67 -4.18
N PRO A 249 -13.25 5.41 -3.69
CA PRO A 249 -13.82 5.00 -2.41
C PRO A 249 -13.37 5.91 -1.25
N ILE A 250 -12.10 6.30 -1.27
CA ILE A 250 -11.52 7.28 -0.35
C ILE A 250 -11.53 8.64 -1.03
N ARG A 251 -12.53 9.46 -0.68
CA ARG A 251 -12.73 10.77 -1.31
C ARG A 251 -11.83 11.87 -0.77
N TYR A 252 -11.43 11.82 0.51
CA TYR A 252 -10.57 12.82 1.14
C TYR A 252 -9.27 12.19 1.63
N GLY A 253 -8.14 12.76 1.23
CA GLY A 253 -6.85 12.22 1.64
C GLY A 253 -5.66 12.77 0.88
N TYR A 254 -4.52 12.11 1.08
CA TYR A 254 -3.32 12.36 0.28
C TYR A 254 -3.37 11.52 -0.99
N LYS A 255 -3.14 12.16 -2.12
CA LYS A 255 -3.00 11.50 -3.42
C LYS A 255 -1.55 11.11 -3.65
N PHE A 256 -1.32 9.89 -4.10
CA PHE A 256 -0.02 9.38 -4.54
C PHE A 256 -0.10 8.91 -5.97
N TRP A 257 0.90 9.22 -6.78
CA TRP A 257 1.20 8.48 -8.00
C TRP A 257 1.91 7.20 -7.64
N VAL A 258 1.57 6.07 -8.25
CA VAL A 258 2.16 4.78 -7.94
C VAL A 258 2.44 4.02 -9.23
N GLY A 259 3.69 3.59 -9.40
CA GLY A 259 4.13 2.68 -10.46
C GLY A 259 4.25 1.25 -9.93
N THR A 260 3.53 0.32 -10.54
CA THR A 260 3.46 -1.07 -10.08
C THR A 260 3.61 -2.09 -11.20
N SER A 261 4.05 -3.29 -10.83
CA SER A 261 3.92 -4.49 -11.65
C SER A 261 2.46 -4.90 -11.81
N ARG A 262 2.16 -5.72 -12.83
CA ARG A 262 0.81 -6.28 -13.07
C ARG A 262 0.21 -6.99 -11.85
N LEU A 263 1.04 -7.54 -10.96
CA LEU A 263 0.59 -8.24 -9.75
C LEU A 263 0.48 -7.32 -8.52
N GLY A 264 0.81 -6.04 -8.67
CA GLY A 264 0.73 -5.03 -7.61
C GLY A 264 1.95 -4.98 -6.69
N TYR A 265 3.14 -5.33 -7.19
CA TYR A 265 4.41 -4.96 -6.55
C TYR A 265 4.70 -3.49 -6.90
N VAL A 266 4.94 -2.66 -5.89
CA VAL A 266 5.20 -1.23 -6.05
C VAL A 266 6.68 -1.01 -6.30
N TYR A 267 7.04 -0.36 -7.40
CA TYR A 267 8.42 0.04 -7.69
C TYR A 267 8.70 1.47 -7.25
N TRP A 268 7.72 2.35 -7.42
CA TRP A 268 7.86 3.77 -7.20
C TRP A 268 6.53 4.37 -6.78
N PHE A 269 6.59 5.38 -5.92
CA PHE A 269 5.46 6.24 -5.63
C PHE A 269 5.93 7.66 -5.36
N GLU A 270 5.05 8.63 -5.66
CA GLU A 270 5.34 10.05 -5.46
C GLU A 270 4.10 10.76 -4.89
N PRO A 271 4.20 11.41 -3.72
CA PRO A 271 3.10 12.19 -3.16
C PRO A 271 2.77 13.41 -4.03
N TYR A 272 1.49 13.58 -4.35
CA TYR A 272 1.04 14.77 -5.09
C TYR A 272 1.05 16.01 -4.20
N GLN A 273 1.79 17.05 -4.61
CA GLN A 273 1.92 18.31 -3.86
C GLN A 273 1.24 19.51 -4.54
N GLY A 274 0.57 19.31 -5.68
CA GLY A 274 0.11 20.39 -6.54
C GLY A 274 1.23 20.86 -7.46
N ILE A 275 1.45 22.18 -7.55
CA ILE A 275 2.51 22.78 -8.39
C ILE A 275 3.91 22.36 -7.91
N SER A 276 4.08 22.13 -6.61
CA SER A 276 5.35 21.73 -6.00
C SER A 276 5.61 20.21 -6.05
N THR A 277 4.88 19.45 -6.88
CA THR A 277 5.12 18.01 -7.00
C THR A 277 6.49 17.77 -7.62
N SER A 278 7.28 16.87 -7.04
CA SER A 278 8.65 16.56 -7.46
C SER A 278 8.69 15.73 -8.76
N ILE A 279 8.16 16.30 -9.85
CA ILE A 279 8.25 15.78 -11.21
C ILE A 279 9.20 16.70 -11.98
N SER A 280 10.11 16.13 -12.76
CA SER A 280 11.08 16.91 -13.51
C SER A 280 10.42 17.96 -14.40
N THR A 281 10.96 19.18 -14.37
CA THR A 281 10.53 20.29 -15.24
C THR A 281 10.80 20.00 -16.72
N THR A 282 11.70 19.06 -17.01
CA THR A 282 11.93 18.53 -18.36
C THR A 282 10.64 18.06 -19.02
N TYR A 283 9.65 17.62 -18.24
CA TYR A 283 8.39 17.07 -18.76
C TYR A 283 7.19 18.00 -18.62
N ALA A 284 7.40 19.26 -18.21
CA ALA A 284 6.31 20.20 -17.97
C ALA A 284 5.42 20.41 -19.21
N GLU A 285 6.00 20.37 -20.41
CA GLU A 285 5.28 20.56 -21.68
C GLU A 285 4.27 19.45 -21.98
N TYR A 286 4.46 18.24 -21.46
CA TYR A 286 3.58 17.09 -21.68
C TYR A 286 2.42 17.04 -20.68
N GLY A 287 2.40 17.95 -19.70
CA GLY A 287 1.46 17.97 -18.60
C GLY A 287 1.73 16.92 -17.53
N VAL A 288 1.05 17.06 -16.39
CA VAL A 288 1.30 16.26 -15.17
C VAL A 288 1.25 14.76 -15.44
N GLY A 289 0.29 14.30 -16.26
CA GLY A 289 0.09 12.86 -16.42
C GLY A 289 1.21 12.16 -17.17
N ALA A 290 1.63 12.74 -18.30
CA ALA A 290 2.79 12.24 -19.04
C ALA A 290 4.08 12.42 -18.23
N GLY A 291 4.22 13.54 -17.52
CA GLY A 291 5.37 13.81 -16.66
C GLY A 291 5.60 12.75 -15.59
N VAL A 292 4.55 12.30 -14.90
CA VAL A 292 4.64 11.22 -13.90
C VAL A 292 5.14 9.90 -14.51
N VAL A 293 4.62 9.55 -15.69
CA VAL A 293 4.99 8.30 -16.37
C VAL A 293 6.44 8.35 -16.83
N LEU A 294 6.87 9.49 -17.35
CA LEU A 294 8.24 9.75 -17.77
C LEU A 294 9.20 9.73 -16.59
N GLU A 295 8.82 10.35 -15.46
CA GLU A 295 9.60 10.33 -14.21
C GLU A 295 9.76 8.89 -13.70
N TYR A 296 8.69 8.10 -13.68
CA TYR A 296 8.75 6.71 -13.27
C TYR A 296 9.65 5.88 -14.20
N ALA A 297 9.52 6.04 -15.52
CA ALA A 297 10.36 5.36 -16.50
C ALA A 297 11.85 5.74 -16.33
N MET A 298 12.15 7.01 -16.07
CA MET A 298 13.49 7.46 -15.72
C MET A 298 14.01 6.79 -14.46
N HIS A 299 13.20 6.67 -13.41
CA HIS A 299 13.65 5.98 -12.20
C HIS A 299 13.92 4.50 -12.43
N TYR A 300 13.14 3.86 -13.30
CA TYR A 300 13.21 2.42 -13.53
C TYR A 300 14.44 2.00 -14.37
N GLU A 301 14.77 2.71 -15.47
CA GLU A 301 15.97 2.38 -16.28
C GLU A 301 17.07 3.46 -16.29
N ARG A 302 16.90 4.59 -15.59
CA ARG A 302 17.82 5.75 -15.59
C ARG A 302 18.02 6.37 -16.97
N THR A 303 16.94 6.50 -17.76
CA THR A 303 17.00 6.99 -19.14
C THR A 303 15.96 8.06 -19.47
N GLU A 304 16.39 9.09 -20.21
CA GLU A 304 15.55 10.17 -20.76
C GLU A 304 14.78 9.73 -22.04
N LEU A 305 13.45 9.94 -22.04
CA LEU A 305 12.44 9.79 -23.13
C LEU A 305 12.03 8.37 -23.62
N LEU A 306 10.71 8.14 -23.71
CA LEU A 306 10.07 6.81 -23.92
C LEU A 306 10.34 6.19 -25.31
N THR A 307 10.01 6.91 -26.39
CA THR A 307 9.95 6.30 -27.73
C THR A 307 11.33 6.05 -28.36
N ASN A 308 12.30 6.93 -28.09
CA ASN A 308 13.63 6.84 -28.70
C ASN A 308 14.56 5.82 -28.02
N LYS A 309 14.14 5.19 -26.92
CA LYS A 309 14.95 4.24 -26.15
C LYS A 309 14.27 2.90 -25.84
N GLY A 310 13.09 2.63 -26.43
CA GLY A 310 12.45 1.31 -26.38
C GLY A 310 11.40 1.12 -25.28
N PHE A 311 10.86 2.21 -24.73
CA PHE A 311 9.66 2.16 -23.92
C PHE A 311 8.42 2.36 -24.78
N TYR A 312 7.38 1.63 -24.42
CA TYR A 312 6.09 1.76 -25.06
C TYR A 312 4.99 2.06 -24.04
N ALA A 313 3.97 2.78 -24.50
CA ALA A 313 2.84 3.22 -23.73
C ALA A 313 1.53 2.74 -24.38
N THR A 314 0.60 2.29 -23.54
CA THR A 314 -0.80 2.13 -23.93
C THR A 314 -1.68 2.70 -22.84
N GLY A 315 -2.70 3.47 -23.22
CA GLY A 315 -3.60 4.09 -22.26
C GLY A 315 -4.92 4.53 -22.84
N THR A 316 -5.89 4.75 -21.96
CA THR A 316 -7.19 5.30 -22.32
C THR A 316 -7.05 6.78 -22.66
N VAL A 317 -7.69 7.19 -23.74
CA VAL A 317 -7.68 8.58 -24.21
C VAL A 317 -9.12 9.06 -24.34
N ARG A 318 -9.35 10.33 -24.00
CA ARG A 318 -10.63 10.98 -24.31
C ARG A 318 -10.64 11.40 -25.76
N GLU A 319 -11.77 11.24 -26.43
CA GLU A 319 -11.90 11.51 -27.86
C GLU A 319 -11.51 12.95 -28.21
N ASN A 320 -11.93 13.91 -27.39
CA ASN A 320 -11.58 15.32 -27.55
C ASN A 320 -10.10 15.67 -27.33
N ARG A 321 -9.24 14.68 -27.00
CA ARG A 321 -7.80 14.84 -26.88
C ARG A 321 -7.04 14.22 -28.06
N LEU A 322 -7.75 13.60 -29.01
CA LEU A 322 -7.12 13.08 -30.22
C LEU A 322 -7.07 14.17 -31.29
N PRO A 323 -5.89 14.45 -31.88
CA PRO A 323 -5.77 15.47 -32.90
C PRO A 323 -6.63 15.12 -34.11
N GLY A 324 -7.51 16.03 -34.52
CA GLY A 324 -8.38 15.87 -35.69
C GLY A 324 -9.53 14.88 -35.53
N ASN A 325 -9.82 14.37 -34.32
CA ASN A 325 -10.87 13.38 -34.04
C ASN A 325 -10.89 12.25 -35.08
N PRO A 326 -9.82 11.44 -35.14
CA PRO A 326 -9.63 10.50 -36.24
C PRO A 326 -10.65 9.36 -36.21
N LEU A 327 -11.22 9.01 -35.06
CA LEU A 327 -12.13 7.87 -34.91
C LEU A 327 -13.59 8.25 -35.22
N VAL A 328 -14.40 7.26 -35.63
CA VAL A 328 -15.84 7.40 -35.88
C VAL A 328 -16.54 8.00 -34.66
N ASP A 329 -17.54 8.87 -34.86
CA ASP A 329 -18.30 9.50 -33.77
C ASP A 329 -18.94 8.47 -32.82
N SER A 330 -18.89 8.76 -31.51
CA SER A 330 -19.39 7.89 -30.44
C SER A 330 -20.86 7.48 -30.60
N ASN A 331 -21.74 8.38 -31.01
CA ASN A 331 -23.19 8.10 -31.10
C ASN A 331 -23.52 7.23 -32.31
N LEU A 332 -22.76 7.39 -33.40
CA LEU A 332 -22.87 6.55 -34.57
C LEU A 332 -22.29 5.15 -34.28
N PHE A 333 -21.12 5.11 -33.65
CA PHE A 333 -20.38 3.87 -33.43
C PHE A 333 -21.10 2.89 -32.49
N LYS A 334 -21.79 3.37 -31.46
CA LYS A 334 -22.62 2.53 -30.58
C LYS A 334 -23.71 1.75 -31.31
N LYS A 335 -24.11 2.17 -32.51
CA LYS A 335 -25.12 1.46 -33.33
C LYS A 335 -24.56 0.22 -34.02
N GLU A 336 -23.23 0.12 -34.18
CA GLU A 336 -22.58 -1.06 -34.79
C GLU A 336 -22.63 -2.30 -33.88
N GLY A 337 -22.84 -2.08 -32.58
CA GLY A 337 -23.08 -3.12 -31.60
C GLY A 337 -21.82 -3.66 -30.93
N ARG A 338 -22.07 -4.30 -29.79
CA ARG A 338 -21.03 -4.80 -28.87
C ARG A 338 -19.98 -5.67 -29.57
N GLY A 339 -18.72 -5.34 -29.36
CA GLY A 339 -17.56 -6.01 -29.95
C GLY A 339 -17.06 -5.39 -31.25
N SER A 340 -17.73 -4.34 -31.76
CA SER A 340 -17.20 -3.50 -32.83
C SER A 340 -15.95 -2.74 -32.36
N PHE A 341 -15.04 -2.49 -33.28
CA PHE A 341 -13.89 -1.61 -33.06
C PHE A 341 -13.59 -0.79 -34.31
N ASP A 342 -13.17 0.46 -34.10
CA ASP A 342 -12.61 1.35 -35.12
C ASP A 342 -11.17 1.70 -34.74
N PHE A 343 -10.31 1.91 -35.72
CA PHE A 343 -8.92 2.26 -35.46
C PHE A 343 -8.29 3.08 -36.57
N LYS A 344 -7.41 4.00 -36.19
CA LYS A 344 -6.59 4.79 -37.12
C LYS A 344 -5.18 4.95 -36.62
N LYS A 345 -4.22 4.97 -37.55
CA LYS A 345 -2.86 5.41 -37.29
C LYS A 345 -2.84 6.94 -37.24
N ILE A 346 -2.35 7.52 -36.15
CA ILE A 346 -2.38 8.98 -35.90
C ILE A 346 -1.07 9.66 -36.30
N SER A 347 0.05 8.95 -36.25
CA SER A 347 1.36 9.55 -36.53
C SER A 347 2.29 8.59 -37.27
N ASP A 348 3.33 9.17 -37.86
CA ASP A 348 4.42 8.43 -38.51
C ASP A 348 5.19 7.54 -37.51
N GLN A 349 5.14 7.86 -36.22
CA GLN A 349 5.77 7.12 -35.11
C GLN A 349 5.01 5.83 -34.72
N ASN A 350 4.20 5.26 -35.61
CA ASN A 350 3.43 4.02 -35.39
C ASN A 350 2.46 4.06 -34.20
N ILE A 351 1.88 5.23 -33.90
CA ILE A 351 0.83 5.34 -32.88
C ILE A 351 -0.52 4.97 -33.49
N ILE A 352 -1.21 4.03 -32.87
CA ILE A 352 -2.58 3.63 -33.22
C ILE A 352 -3.56 4.14 -32.16
N ALA A 353 -4.64 4.76 -32.60
CA ALA A 353 -5.83 4.95 -31.80
C ALA A 353 -6.85 3.87 -32.11
N VAL A 354 -7.50 3.35 -31.06
CA VAL A 354 -8.49 2.29 -31.16
C VAL A 354 -9.69 2.66 -30.32
N LYS A 355 -10.88 2.55 -30.90
CA LYS A 355 -12.17 2.66 -30.23
C LYS A 355 -12.80 1.27 -30.20
N TRP A 356 -13.32 0.85 -29.06
CA TRP A 356 -13.94 -0.47 -28.88
C TRP A 356 -15.20 -0.36 -28.04
N ASP A 357 -16.27 -1.01 -28.48
CA ASP A 357 -17.54 -1.05 -27.76
C ASP A 357 -17.73 -2.38 -27.02
N ASP A 358 -17.93 -2.32 -25.70
CA ASP A 358 -18.25 -3.47 -24.86
C ASP A 358 -19.52 -3.22 -24.02
N ASN A 359 -19.38 -3.04 -22.70
CA ASN A 359 -20.46 -2.50 -21.87
C ASN A 359 -20.52 -0.97 -21.98
N SER A 360 -19.37 -0.36 -22.25
CA SER A 360 -19.19 1.07 -22.45
C SER A 360 -18.14 1.27 -23.52
N LEU A 361 -18.29 2.35 -24.28
CA LEU A 361 -17.33 2.73 -25.29
C LEU A 361 -16.00 3.14 -24.66
N VAL A 362 -14.89 2.57 -25.16
CA VAL A 362 -13.54 2.91 -24.69
C VAL A 362 -12.67 3.29 -25.89
N SER A 363 -11.94 4.39 -25.75
CA SER A 363 -10.90 4.80 -26.68
C SER A 363 -9.51 4.65 -26.05
N LEU A 364 -8.58 4.02 -26.77
CA LEU A 364 -7.20 3.75 -26.38
C LEU A 364 -6.24 4.36 -27.40
N CYS A 365 -5.04 4.70 -26.96
CA CYS A 365 -3.88 4.93 -27.81
C CYS A 365 -2.75 3.99 -27.41
N SER A 366 -2.01 3.49 -28.40
CA SER A 366 -0.84 2.65 -28.19
C SER A 366 0.24 2.94 -29.22
N ASN A 367 1.50 2.90 -28.80
CA ASN A 367 2.66 2.79 -29.68
C ASN A 367 3.29 1.39 -29.63
N TYR A 368 2.65 0.44 -28.93
CA TYR A 368 3.14 -0.93 -28.73
C TYR A 368 2.37 -1.97 -29.54
N ALA A 369 1.04 -1.98 -29.35
CA ALA A 369 0.17 -3.06 -29.78
C ALA A 369 -0.94 -2.54 -30.68
N GLY A 370 -1.24 -3.32 -31.72
CA GLY A 370 -2.30 -3.05 -32.68
C GLY A 370 -3.56 -3.88 -32.43
N ILE A 371 -4.28 -4.15 -33.51
CA ILE A 371 -5.56 -4.87 -33.48
C ILE A 371 -5.37 -6.38 -33.42
N GLU A 372 -4.41 -6.91 -34.16
CA GLU A 372 -4.20 -8.36 -34.29
C GLU A 372 -3.24 -8.92 -33.22
N PRO A 373 -3.44 -10.19 -32.78
CA PRO A 373 -4.55 -11.06 -33.13
C PRO A 373 -5.85 -10.65 -32.41
N ILE A 374 -7.00 -10.77 -33.09
CA ILE A 374 -8.31 -10.55 -32.46
C ILE A 374 -8.64 -11.68 -31.46
N HIS A 375 -9.00 -11.30 -30.24
CA HIS A 375 -9.40 -12.22 -29.17
C HIS A 375 -10.92 -12.38 -29.13
N ASN A 376 -11.40 -13.54 -28.70
CA ASN A 376 -12.82 -13.77 -28.40
C ASN A 376 -12.98 -13.95 -26.89
N VAL A 377 -13.47 -12.92 -26.20
CA VAL A 377 -13.62 -12.94 -24.75
C VAL A 377 -15.04 -13.29 -24.34
N LYS A 378 -15.18 -14.13 -23.31
CA LYS A 378 -16.47 -14.48 -22.71
C LYS A 378 -16.92 -13.32 -21.81
N ARG A 379 -18.05 -12.71 -22.15
CA ARG A 379 -18.65 -11.61 -21.39
C ARG A 379 -20.11 -11.92 -21.07
N TYR A 380 -20.56 -11.55 -19.87
CA TYR A 380 -21.98 -11.62 -19.56
C TYR A 380 -22.73 -10.47 -20.26
N SER A 381 -23.84 -10.78 -20.92
CA SER A 381 -24.76 -9.81 -21.50
C SER A 381 -25.96 -9.67 -20.58
N ARG A 382 -26.18 -8.47 -20.01
CA ARG A 382 -27.38 -8.20 -19.18
C ARG A 382 -28.67 -8.34 -20.02
N LYS A 383 -28.62 -7.91 -21.29
CA LYS A 383 -29.74 -7.97 -22.24
C LYS A 383 -30.15 -9.41 -22.56
N GLU A 384 -29.17 -10.28 -22.77
CA GLU A 384 -29.43 -11.69 -23.14
C GLU A 384 -29.41 -12.64 -21.95
N ARG A 385 -29.04 -12.17 -20.75
CA ARG A 385 -28.89 -12.95 -19.51
C ARG A 385 -28.00 -14.19 -19.65
N GLN A 386 -27.05 -14.15 -20.59
CA GLN A 386 -26.14 -15.24 -20.87
C GLN A 386 -24.73 -14.72 -21.17
N ASN A 387 -23.78 -15.64 -21.25
CA ASN A 387 -22.43 -15.32 -21.65
C ASN A 387 -22.31 -15.33 -23.18
N VAL A 388 -21.93 -14.18 -23.74
CA VAL A 388 -21.66 -13.97 -25.17
C VAL A 388 -20.16 -13.96 -25.45
N ARG A 389 -19.77 -14.26 -26.68
CA ARG A 389 -18.39 -14.08 -27.17
C ARG A 389 -18.28 -12.73 -27.85
N VAL A 390 -17.42 -11.88 -27.32
CA VAL A 390 -17.19 -10.52 -27.83
C VAL A 390 -15.81 -10.48 -28.47
N LYS A 391 -15.73 -9.97 -29.70
CA LYS A 391 -14.44 -9.72 -30.36
C LYS A 391 -13.73 -8.58 -29.62
N GLN A 392 -12.46 -8.78 -29.32
CA GLN A 392 -11.63 -7.84 -28.58
C GLN A 392 -10.29 -7.65 -29.31
N PRO A 393 -9.94 -6.41 -29.72
CA PRO A 393 -8.62 -6.11 -30.29
C PRO A 393 -7.49 -6.44 -29.33
N HIS A 394 -6.33 -6.84 -29.86
CA HIS A 394 -5.17 -7.23 -29.07
C HIS A 394 -4.68 -6.13 -28.10
N VAL A 395 -4.68 -4.87 -28.54
CA VAL A 395 -4.33 -3.73 -27.68
C VAL A 395 -5.24 -3.61 -26.45
N VAL A 396 -6.55 -3.84 -26.62
CA VAL A 396 -7.52 -3.83 -25.51
C VAL A 396 -7.27 -5.01 -24.58
N HIS A 397 -6.98 -6.18 -25.15
CA HIS A 397 -6.63 -7.38 -24.39
C HIS A 397 -5.40 -7.14 -23.48
N LEU A 398 -4.33 -6.58 -24.05
CA LEU A 398 -3.11 -6.25 -23.31
C LEU A 398 -3.36 -5.19 -22.24
N TYR A 399 -4.12 -4.13 -22.57
CA TYR A 399 -4.48 -3.10 -21.60
C TYR A 399 -5.22 -3.70 -20.39
N ASN A 400 -6.32 -4.43 -20.62
CA ASN A 400 -7.13 -5.02 -19.56
C ASN A 400 -6.35 -6.05 -18.71
N THR A 401 -5.36 -6.73 -19.31
CA THR A 401 -4.53 -7.71 -18.60
C THR A 401 -3.51 -7.05 -17.66
N ASN A 402 -3.08 -5.82 -17.96
CA ASN A 402 -1.93 -5.17 -17.32
C ASN A 402 -2.28 -3.93 -16.50
N MET A 403 -3.40 -3.24 -16.77
CA MET A 403 -3.77 -1.98 -16.11
C MET A 403 -3.99 -2.10 -14.58
N GLY A 404 -4.43 -3.28 -14.09
CA GLY A 404 -4.94 -3.42 -12.73
C GLY A 404 -3.89 -3.62 -11.63
N GLY A 405 -2.61 -3.33 -11.89
CA GLY A 405 -1.54 -3.52 -10.90
C GLY A 405 -1.71 -2.61 -9.68
N VAL A 406 -2.01 -1.32 -9.92
CA VAL A 406 -2.23 -0.34 -8.85
C VAL A 406 -3.50 -0.68 -8.06
N ASP A 407 -4.61 -0.98 -8.73
CA ASP A 407 -5.87 -1.38 -8.07
C ASP A 407 -5.68 -2.64 -7.20
N ARG A 408 -4.91 -3.62 -7.67
CA ARG A 408 -4.56 -4.81 -6.88
C ARG A 408 -3.74 -4.46 -5.65
N CYS A 409 -2.78 -3.54 -5.78
CA CYS A 409 -2.03 -3.05 -4.63
C CYS A 409 -2.96 -2.38 -3.61
N GLU A 410 -3.81 -1.45 -4.07
CA GLU A 410 -4.77 -0.73 -3.23
C GLU A 410 -5.73 -1.69 -2.52
N GLN A 411 -6.30 -2.67 -3.23
CA GLN A 411 -7.17 -3.69 -2.65
C GLN A 411 -6.47 -4.49 -1.54
N ASN A 412 -5.22 -4.91 -1.77
CA ASN A 412 -4.43 -5.65 -0.79
C ASN A 412 -4.05 -4.81 0.43
N ILE A 413 -3.87 -3.50 0.25
CA ILE A 413 -3.60 -2.55 1.34
C ILE A 413 -4.86 -2.35 2.18
N GLU A 414 -6.01 -2.19 1.53
CA GLU A 414 -7.28 -1.88 2.21
C GLU A 414 -7.73 -3.01 3.15
N LEU A 415 -7.54 -4.28 2.75
CA LEU A 415 -7.92 -5.45 3.57
C LEU A 415 -7.30 -5.46 4.97
N TYR A 416 -6.09 -4.92 5.13
CA TYR A 416 -5.33 -4.95 6.39
C TYR A 416 -4.70 -3.60 6.71
N ARG A 417 -5.37 -2.52 6.31
CA ARG A 417 -4.94 -1.15 6.61
C ARG A 417 -4.81 -0.99 8.12
N ILE A 418 -3.71 -0.38 8.57
CA ILE A 418 -3.48 -0.13 10.00
C ILE A 418 -4.61 0.75 10.53
N ALA A 419 -5.40 0.22 11.47
CA ALA A 419 -6.59 0.91 11.99
C ALA A 419 -6.26 1.96 13.05
N ILE A 420 -5.08 1.87 13.67
CA ILE A 420 -4.61 2.80 14.72
C ILE A 420 -4.33 4.17 14.10
N ARG A 421 -4.90 5.24 14.67
CA ARG A 421 -4.79 6.62 14.19
C ARG A 421 -3.90 7.46 15.10
N GLY A 422 -3.14 8.35 14.49
CA GLY A 422 -2.29 9.32 15.18
C GLY A 422 -2.79 10.74 14.97
N LYS A 423 -2.39 11.64 15.88
CA LYS A 423 -2.72 13.08 15.86
C LYS A 423 -1.88 13.90 14.88
N LYS A 424 -0.83 13.30 14.29
CA LYS A 424 0.07 14.00 13.40
C LYS A 424 -0.31 13.78 11.95
N TRP A 425 -0.29 14.84 11.13
CA TRP A 425 -0.68 14.78 9.72
C TRP A 425 0.12 13.73 8.92
N TYR A 426 1.40 13.54 9.29
CA TYR A 426 2.30 12.59 8.64
C TYR A 426 2.17 11.15 9.16
N PHE A 427 1.45 10.91 10.26
CA PHE A 427 1.25 9.58 10.80
C PHE A 427 0.51 8.59 9.86
N PRO A 428 -0.62 8.96 9.21
CA PRO A 428 -1.25 8.10 8.21
C PRO A 428 -0.33 7.76 7.03
N LEU A 429 0.62 8.63 6.70
CA LEU A 429 1.58 8.40 5.63
C LEU A 429 2.69 7.42 6.05
N ILE A 430 3.20 7.54 7.28
CA ILE A 430 4.16 6.56 7.84
C ILE A 430 3.51 5.17 7.92
N THR A 431 2.27 5.09 8.43
CA THR A 431 1.55 3.81 8.49
C THR A 431 1.28 3.25 7.10
N HIS A 432 0.92 4.08 6.12
CA HIS A 432 0.79 3.65 4.72
C HIS A 432 2.10 3.09 4.17
N CYS A 433 3.24 3.73 4.43
CA CYS A 433 4.57 3.23 4.05
C CYS A 433 4.90 1.85 4.65
N ILE A 434 4.50 1.61 5.91
CA ILE A 434 4.65 0.29 6.54
C ILE A 434 3.80 -0.75 5.79
N VAL A 435 2.55 -0.42 5.45
CA VAL A 435 1.66 -1.35 4.75
C VAL A 435 2.13 -1.62 3.31
N LEU A 436 2.64 -0.61 2.60
CA LEU A 436 3.28 -0.76 1.28
C LEU A 436 4.49 -1.69 1.35
N THR A 437 5.37 -1.50 2.33
CA THR A 437 6.53 -2.37 2.55
C THR A 437 6.11 -3.82 2.78
N ILE A 438 5.05 -4.05 3.56
CA ILE A 438 4.51 -5.40 3.80
C ILE A 438 3.91 -6.00 2.53
N GLN A 439 3.19 -5.21 1.74
CA GLN A 439 2.64 -5.63 0.46
C GLN A 439 3.75 -6.09 -0.48
N ASN A 440 4.81 -5.28 -0.66
CA ASN A 440 5.95 -5.64 -1.47
C ASN A 440 6.69 -6.88 -0.95
N SER A 441 6.90 -6.97 0.36
CA SER A 441 7.53 -8.14 0.99
C SER A 441 6.71 -9.42 0.76
N TRP A 442 5.38 -9.34 0.79
CA TRP A 442 4.50 -10.46 0.50
C TRP A 442 4.52 -10.85 -0.98
N GLN A 443 4.57 -9.89 -1.90
CA GLN A 443 4.75 -10.16 -3.33
C GLN A 443 6.09 -10.85 -3.59
N LEU A 444 7.18 -10.40 -2.97
CA LEU A 444 8.49 -11.07 -3.05
C LEU A 444 8.43 -12.49 -2.49
N HIS A 445 7.80 -12.70 -1.34
CA HIS A 445 7.58 -14.04 -0.77
C HIS A 445 6.89 -14.97 -1.79
N ARG A 446 5.79 -14.52 -2.39
CA ARG A 446 5.06 -15.31 -3.41
C ARG A 446 5.91 -15.58 -4.65
N ASN A 447 6.65 -14.58 -5.11
CA ASN A 447 7.53 -14.69 -6.27
C ASN A 447 8.68 -15.70 -6.06
N HIS A 448 9.05 -15.98 -4.80
CA HIS A 448 10.04 -16.98 -4.42
C HIS A 448 9.40 -18.32 -3.97
N GLY A 449 8.16 -18.60 -4.39
CA GLY A 449 7.48 -19.88 -4.10
C GLY A 449 6.75 -19.91 -2.75
N GLY A 450 6.62 -18.76 -2.10
CA GLY A 450 5.82 -18.53 -0.91
C GLY A 450 4.35 -18.90 -1.07
N ASP A 451 3.83 -19.69 -0.14
CA ASP A 451 2.44 -20.16 -0.14
C ASP A 451 1.54 -19.51 0.92
N LEU A 452 2.04 -18.47 1.60
CA LEU A 452 1.26 -17.75 2.60
C LEU A 452 0.34 -16.77 1.91
N ASP A 453 -0.95 -16.83 2.25
CA ASP A 453 -1.86 -15.72 2.00
C ASP A 453 -1.39 -14.45 2.77
N GLN A 454 -1.92 -13.29 2.39
CA GLN A 454 -1.46 -12.02 2.92
C GLN A 454 -1.70 -11.87 4.43
N LEU A 455 -2.81 -12.40 4.96
CA LEU A 455 -3.10 -12.37 6.40
C LEU A 455 -2.13 -13.25 7.17
N SER A 456 -1.92 -14.48 6.70
CA SER A 456 -0.98 -15.43 7.29
C SER A 456 0.44 -14.87 7.31
N PHE A 457 0.86 -14.20 6.23
CA PHE A 457 2.14 -13.50 6.16
C PHE A 457 2.24 -12.38 7.21
N ARG A 458 1.23 -11.50 7.29
CA ARG A 458 1.15 -10.40 8.26
C ARG A 458 1.14 -10.88 9.71
N LYS A 459 0.37 -11.93 10.02
CA LYS A 459 0.31 -12.54 11.35
C LYS A 459 1.67 -13.06 11.78
N ARG A 460 2.39 -13.76 10.90
CA ARG A 460 3.76 -14.23 11.18
C ARG A 460 4.71 -13.07 11.42
N LEU A 461 4.69 -12.04 10.56
CA LEU A 461 5.54 -10.86 10.71
C LEU A 461 5.29 -10.14 12.05
N ALA A 462 4.04 -9.82 12.37
CA ALA A 462 3.68 -9.16 13.61
C ALA A 462 4.06 -9.99 14.84
N THR A 463 3.76 -11.29 14.82
CA THR A 463 4.07 -12.20 15.93
C THR A 463 5.58 -12.32 16.14
N ALA A 464 6.36 -12.44 15.08
CA ALA A 464 7.83 -12.50 15.14
C ALA A 464 8.41 -11.22 15.76
N ILE A 465 7.98 -10.05 15.28
CA ILE A 465 8.45 -8.75 15.80
C ILE A 465 8.07 -8.56 17.27
N LEU A 466 6.83 -8.87 17.66
CA LEU A 466 6.36 -8.70 19.04
C LEU A 466 7.00 -9.70 20.00
N SER A 467 7.17 -10.96 19.56
CA SER A 467 7.75 -12.03 20.40
C SER A 467 9.23 -11.81 20.71
N GLN A 468 9.98 -11.14 19.83
CA GLN A 468 11.37 -10.72 20.11
C GLN A 468 11.46 -9.65 21.21
N ASN A 469 10.36 -8.93 21.46
CA ASN A 469 10.33 -7.77 22.34
C ASN A 469 9.68 -8.04 23.70
N LYS A 470 9.36 -9.30 24.01
CA LYS A 470 8.73 -9.71 25.27
C LYS A 470 9.50 -9.16 26.48
N LYS A 471 8.80 -8.45 27.35
CA LYS A 471 9.23 -8.14 28.72
C LYS A 471 9.42 -9.46 29.45
N ARG A 472 10.59 -9.63 30.07
CA ARG A 472 10.79 -10.70 31.06
C ARG A 472 9.90 -10.40 32.27
N PHE A 473 8.70 -10.95 32.31
CA PHE A 473 8.06 -11.15 33.60
C PHE A 473 8.88 -12.21 34.34
N SER A 474 9.34 -11.89 35.54
CA SER A 474 10.11 -12.80 36.40
C SER A 474 9.26 -13.93 36.99
N TYR A 475 8.03 -14.15 36.52
CA TYR A 475 7.13 -15.12 37.11
C TYR A 475 6.98 -16.40 36.28
N GLN A 476 7.39 -17.47 36.98
CA GLN A 476 7.26 -18.90 36.74
C GLN A 476 8.13 -19.54 35.66
N ARG A 477 9.00 -20.44 36.16
CA ARG A 477 9.80 -21.44 35.44
C ARG A 477 8.87 -22.45 34.74
N GLY A 478 8.15 -22.01 33.73
CA GLY A 478 7.48 -22.89 32.77
C GLY A 478 8.42 -23.24 31.63
N ARG A 479 8.31 -24.46 31.10
CA ARG A 479 9.01 -24.86 29.87
C ARG A 479 8.51 -23.97 28.72
N PRO A 480 9.37 -23.23 28.00
CA PRO A 480 8.96 -22.48 26.82
C PRO A 480 8.26 -23.41 25.82
N SER A 481 7.18 -22.95 25.20
CA SER A 481 6.52 -23.68 24.12
C SER A 481 7.54 -24.00 23.02
N LYS A 482 7.52 -25.23 22.49
CA LYS A 482 8.45 -25.70 21.45
C LYS A 482 8.37 -24.89 20.14
N ASP A 483 7.31 -24.09 19.95
CA ASP A 483 7.01 -23.39 18.69
C ASP A 483 7.26 -21.86 18.71
N GLU A 484 7.74 -21.27 19.81
CA GLU A 484 8.06 -19.83 19.81
C GLU A 484 9.31 -19.51 18.97
N ASN A 485 9.20 -18.52 18.08
CA ASN A 485 10.31 -17.96 17.29
C ASN A 485 11.03 -18.91 16.32
N VAL A 486 10.34 -19.93 15.80
CA VAL A 486 10.88 -20.85 14.77
C VAL A 486 11.44 -20.09 13.56
N ASP A 487 10.70 -19.10 13.03
CA ASP A 487 11.13 -18.35 11.84
C ASP A 487 12.43 -17.57 12.10
N ILE A 488 12.56 -16.97 13.28
CA ILE A 488 13.73 -16.17 13.69
C ILE A 488 14.93 -17.08 13.98
N ARG A 489 14.69 -18.21 14.64
CA ARG A 489 15.73 -19.18 15.00
C ARG A 489 16.47 -19.70 13.77
N TYR A 490 15.78 -19.89 12.66
CA TYR A 490 16.32 -20.53 11.47
C TYR A 490 16.58 -19.59 10.29
N ASP A 491 16.46 -18.27 10.49
CA ASP A 491 16.69 -17.30 9.42
C ASP A 491 18.16 -17.10 9.03
N ARG A 492 19.11 -17.68 9.79
CA ARG A 492 20.56 -17.61 9.57
C ARG A 492 21.15 -16.19 9.49
N LEU A 493 20.43 -15.19 9.99
CA LEU A 493 20.81 -13.78 9.88
C LEU A 493 21.07 -13.19 11.27
N ASP A 494 22.13 -12.41 11.44
CA ASP A 494 22.42 -11.63 12.67
C ASP A 494 22.36 -12.39 14.00
N HIS A 495 22.59 -13.71 13.99
CA HIS A 495 22.73 -14.49 15.21
C HIS A 495 24.13 -14.31 15.78
N TYR A 496 24.36 -13.20 16.48
CA TYR A 496 25.64 -12.90 17.11
C TYR A 496 25.76 -13.49 18.51
N VAL A 497 26.96 -13.96 18.85
CA VAL A 497 27.30 -14.45 20.19
C VAL A 497 27.59 -13.25 21.10
N ALA A 498 26.92 -13.18 22.24
CA ALA A 498 27.25 -12.23 23.31
C ALA A 498 27.50 -12.95 24.62
N ARG A 499 28.43 -12.43 25.44
CA ARG A 499 28.57 -12.86 26.83
C ARG A 499 27.39 -12.35 27.66
N GLN A 500 27.03 -13.13 28.67
CA GLN A 500 26.06 -12.77 29.70
C GLN A 500 26.69 -12.99 31.08
N GLU A 501 26.34 -12.14 32.04
CA GLU A 501 26.91 -12.17 33.39
C GLU A 501 26.52 -13.43 34.17
N LYS A 502 25.29 -13.93 33.96
CA LYS A 502 24.76 -15.11 34.66
C LYS A 502 24.98 -16.37 33.83
N GLN A 503 25.54 -17.40 34.47
CA GLN A 503 25.64 -18.73 33.88
C GLN A 503 24.26 -19.42 33.91
N THR A 504 23.78 -19.85 32.74
CA THR A 504 22.51 -20.56 32.57
C THR A 504 22.73 -21.79 31.67
N ARG A 505 21.69 -22.62 31.46
CA ARG A 505 21.82 -23.83 30.63
C ARG A 505 21.69 -23.51 29.14
N CYS A 506 22.53 -24.14 28.32
CA CYS A 506 22.44 -24.11 26.87
C CYS A 506 21.10 -24.70 26.40
N ALA A 507 20.42 -24.02 25.48
CA ALA A 507 19.15 -24.50 24.94
C ALA A 507 19.28 -25.73 24.02
N TYR A 508 20.50 -26.06 23.58
CA TYR A 508 20.79 -27.18 22.69
C TYR A 508 21.35 -28.39 23.45
N CYS A 509 22.51 -28.26 24.11
CA CYS A 509 23.14 -29.38 24.84
C CYS A 509 22.76 -29.45 26.33
N HIS A 510 22.02 -28.47 26.87
CA HIS A 510 21.61 -28.40 28.28
C HIS A 510 22.73 -28.29 29.33
N GLU A 511 23.99 -28.15 28.91
CA GLU A 511 25.15 -27.86 29.75
C GLU A 511 25.21 -26.39 30.18
N ARG A 512 26.11 -26.05 31.11
CA ARG A 512 26.30 -24.68 31.59
C ARG A 512 26.96 -23.80 30.51
N ALA A 513 26.44 -22.59 30.33
CA ALA A 513 26.86 -21.64 29.31
C ALA A 513 26.84 -20.19 29.82
N THR A 514 27.83 -19.39 29.43
CA THR A 514 27.95 -17.95 29.74
C THR A 514 27.76 -17.07 28.49
N THR A 515 27.34 -17.67 27.39
CA THR A 515 27.11 -17.01 26.10
C THR A 515 25.65 -17.15 25.68
N LYS A 516 25.14 -16.19 24.92
CA LYS A 516 23.79 -16.16 24.38
C LYS A 516 23.77 -15.66 22.94
N CYS A 517 22.74 -16.05 22.20
CA CYS A 517 22.40 -15.41 20.94
C CYS A 517 21.74 -14.07 21.19
N MET A 518 22.27 -12.99 20.61
CA MET A 518 21.71 -11.64 20.75
C MET A 518 20.32 -11.53 20.13
N LYS A 519 20.11 -12.18 18.98
CA LYS A 519 18.87 -12.11 18.21
C LYS A 519 17.75 -12.99 18.77
N CYS A 520 18.03 -14.27 19.04
CA CYS A 520 17.07 -15.16 19.70
C CYS A 520 16.92 -14.88 21.20
N ASN A 521 17.88 -14.19 21.80
CA ASN A 521 18.01 -13.97 23.24
C ASN A 521 17.99 -15.29 24.05
N ILE A 522 18.59 -16.35 23.51
CA ILE A 522 18.67 -17.66 24.16
C ILE A 522 20.12 -18.01 24.51
N THR A 523 20.31 -18.70 25.64
CA THR A 523 21.63 -19.15 26.08
C THR A 523 22.12 -20.33 25.24
N LEU A 524 23.32 -20.22 24.68
CA LEU A 524 23.95 -21.26 23.87
C LEU A 524 25.44 -21.32 24.16
N ASN A 525 25.98 -22.54 24.25
CA ASN A 525 27.41 -22.74 24.11
C ASN A 525 27.84 -22.39 22.68
N VAL A 526 29.05 -21.82 22.53
CA VAL A 526 29.59 -21.39 21.24
C VAL A 526 29.58 -22.55 20.22
N GLN A 527 29.94 -23.76 20.66
CA GLN A 527 29.91 -24.96 19.82
C GLN A 527 28.50 -25.40 19.38
N CYS A 528 27.47 -25.08 20.16
CA CYS A 528 26.09 -25.45 19.84
C CYS A 528 25.37 -24.39 18.99
N PHE A 529 26.06 -23.29 18.68
CA PHE A 529 25.43 -22.12 18.08
C PHE A 529 24.98 -22.40 16.66
N MET A 530 25.84 -23.02 15.84
CA MET A 530 25.48 -23.41 14.48
C MET A 530 24.32 -24.42 14.49
N ALA A 531 24.48 -25.53 15.21
CA ALA A 531 23.50 -26.61 15.27
C ALA A 531 22.14 -26.19 15.83
N TYR A 532 22.09 -25.18 16.71
CA TYR A 532 20.82 -24.65 17.20
C TYR A 532 20.07 -23.84 16.13
N HIS A 533 20.77 -23.06 15.30
CA HIS A 533 20.17 -22.15 14.31
C HIS A 533 20.06 -22.78 12.89
N THR A 534 20.53 -24.01 12.71
CA THR A 534 20.31 -24.79 11.49
C THR A 534 19.25 -25.88 11.72
N ARG A 535 18.41 -26.15 10.71
CA ARG A 535 17.64 -27.40 10.67
C ARG A 535 18.46 -28.44 9.92
N ASN A 536 18.54 -29.64 10.49
CA ASN A 536 18.99 -30.83 9.76
C ASN A 536 18.02 -31.16 8.63
#